data_AF-A0A3M4JU37-F1
#
_entry.id   AF-A0A3M4JU37-F1
#
_cell.length_a   1.000
_cell.length_b   1.000
_cell.length_c   1.000
_cell.angle_alpha   90.00
_cell.angle_beta   90.00
_cell.angle_gamma   90.00
#
_symmetry.space_group_name_H-M   'P 1'
#
loop_
_entity.id
_entity.type
_entity.pdbx_description
1 polymer ?
#
loop_
_entity_poly.entity_id
_entity_poly.type
_entity_poly.pdbx_seq_one_letter_code
_entity_poly.pdbx_strand_id
1 'polypeptide(L)'
;MNQASTDISNVVKKFGDHPSFVLDTFNEGGTSATQGWADMESTLIKSARNAGYKGSIVVEDSNWGGGLTAGPESGLVKYADQLKAANGKGNPGLIGSIHEYASGADASARLGNEIKALQNAGYKPQIGEVGNANWLGGDKFEERDGATKAVRDNLAALKAAGADILPWKDQFQDGKLRHHVGFSKSDQY
;
A
#
# COMPACT_ATOMS: atom_id res chain seq x y z
N MET A 1 -17.38 -10.91 -0.36
CA MET A 1 -17.26 -9.85 -1.38
C MET A 1 -18.44 -8.87 -1.37
N ASN A 2 -19.70 -9.33 -1.34
CA ASN A 2 -20.86 -8.43 -1.40
C ASN A 2 -20.87 -7.36 -0.28
N GLN A 3 -20.58 -7.75 0.97
CA GLN A 3 -20.57 -6.80 2.10
C GLN A 3 -19.50 -5.70 1.94
N ALA A 4 -18.24 -6.07 1.70
CA ALA A 4 -17.15 -5.10 1.51
C ALA A 4 -17.42 -4.12 0.35
N SER A 5 -18.02 -4.60 -0.73
CA SER A 5 -18.40 -3.74 -1.86
C SER A 5 -19.49 -2.74 -1.46
N THR A 6 -20.49 -3.19 -0.69
CA THR A 6 -21.53 -2.33 -0.12
C THR A 6 -20.94 -1.30 0.85
N ASP A 7 -20.00 -1.70 1.70
CA ASP A 7 -19.34 -0.82 2.66
C ASP A 7 -18.57 0.30 1.95
N ILE A 8 -17.77 -0.03 0.92
CA ILE A 8 -17.09 0.97 0.08
C ILE A 8 -18.10 1.94 -0.55
N SER A 9 -19.20 1.43 -1.12
CA SER A 9 -20.22 2.29 -1.72
C SER A 9 -20.81 3.27 -0.70
N ASN A 10 -21.07 2.80 0.53
CA ASN A 10 -21.61 3.62 1.60
C ASN A 10 -20.61 4.68 2.10
N VAL A 11 -19.34 4.31 2.26
CA VAL A 11 -18.26 5.24 2.62
C VAL A 11 -18.11 6.32 1.55
N VAL A 12 -18.05 5.94 0.28
CA VAL A 12 -17.96 6.88 -0.85
C VAL A 12 -19.16 7.81 -0.90
N LYS A 13 -20.39 7.31 -0.76
CA LYS A 13 -21.59 8.16 -0.78
C LYS A 13 -21.60 9.18 0.36
N LYS A 14 -20.94 8.85 1.48
CA LYS A 14 -20.90 9.71 2.66
C LYS A 14 -19.75 10.72 2.62
N PHE A 15 -18.59 10.33 2.10
CA PHE A 15 -17.36 11.10 2.22
C PHE A 15 -16.69 11.46 0.90
N GLY A 16 -17.11 10.85 -0.22
CA GLY A 16 -16.43 10.92 -1.51
C GLY A 16 -16.40 12.29 -2.18
N ASP A 17 -17.27 13.21 -1.76
CA ASP A 17 -17.28 14.60 -2.21
C ASP A 17 -16.26 15.48 -1.45
N HIS A 18 -15.66 14.97 -0.36
CA HIS A 18 -14.61 15.70 0.33
C HIS A 18 -13.33 15.70 -0.52
N PRO A 19 -12.76 16.88 -0.81
CA PRO A 19 -11.60 17.00 -1.72
C PRO A 19 -10.33 16.34 -1.19
N SER A 20 -10.25 16.10 0.12
CA SER A 20 -9.13 15.44 0.79
C SER A 20 -9.38 13.95 1.06
N PHE A 21 -10.54 13.41 0.69
CA PHE A 21 -10.82 12.00 0.89
C PHE A 21 -10.00 11.16 -0.09
N VAL A 22 -9.33 10.14 0.44
CA VAL A 22 -8.63 9.11 -0.32
C VAL A 22 -9.20 7.77 0.15
N LEU A 23 -9.60 6.92 -0.79
CA LEU A 23 -10.16 5.62 -0.48
C LEU A 23 -9.05 4.57 -0.54
N ASP A 24 -8.87 3.84 0.54
CA ASP A 24 -8.15 2.57 0.54
C ASP A 24 -9.15 1.42 0.38
N THR A 25 -8.89 0.47 -0.52
CA THR A 25 -9.83 -0.61 -0.83
C THR A 25 -9.83 -1.71 0.23
N PHE A 26 -8.67 -2.27 0.57
CA PHE A 26 -8.58 -3.44 1.45
C PHE A 26 -7.18 -3.59 2.05
N ASN A 27 -7.12 -3.54 3.38
CA ASN A 27 -5.88 -3.69 4.13
C ASN A 27 -5.21 -5.06 3.88
N GLU A 28 -3.90 -5.04 3.70
CA GLU A 28 -2.98 -6.14 3.45
C GLU A 28 -3.24 -6.95 2.16
N GLY A 29 -4.17 -6.56 1.29
CA GLY A 29 -4.33 -7.16 -0.05
C GLY A 29 -4.33 -8.71 -0.11
N GLY A 30 -4.73 -9.41 0.96
CA GLY A 30 -4.69 -10.87 1.03
C GLY A 30 -3.30 -11.53 0.89
N THR A 31 -3.27 -12.86 0.83
CA THR A 31 -2.04 -13.64 1.06
C THR A 31 -1.13 -13.84 -0.16
N SER A 32 -1.63 -13.61 -1.38
CA SER A 32 -0.89 -13.93 -2.62
C SER A 32 -1.49 -13.29 -3.88
N ALA A 33 -0.65 -13.06 -4.89
CA ALA A 33 -1.00 -12.49 -6.20
C ALA A 33 -1.81 -13.44 -7.09
N THR A 34 -3.02 -13.77 -6.66
CA THR A 34 -3.93 -14.69 -7.35
C THR A 34 -5.00 -13.96 -8.16
N GLN A 35 -5.67 -14.67 -9.07
CA GLN A 35 -6.83 -14.13 -9.78
C GLN A 35 -7.94 -13.73 -8.80
N GLY A 36 -8.12 -14.48 -7.71
CA GLY A 36 -9.11 -14.14 -6.68
C GLY A 36 -8.83 -12.81 -5.98
N TRP A 37 -7.56 -12.48 -5.75
CA TRP A 37 -7.16 -11.16 -5.26
C TRP A 37 -7.50 -10.07 -6.29
N ALA A 38 -7.13 -10.28 -7.56
CA ALA A 38 -7.41 -9.31 -8.62
C ALA A 38 -8.91 -9.05 -8.81
N ASP A 39 -9.72 -10.10 -8.73
CA ASP A 39 -11.18 -10.03 -8.84
C ASP A 39 -11.81 -9.31 -7.65
N MET A 40 -11.28 -9.53 -6.45
CA MET A 40 -11.66 -8.80 -5.25
C MET A 40 -11.41 -7.30 -5.44
N GLU A 41 -10.16 -6.90 -5.70
CA GLU A 41 -9.78 -5.49 -5.86
C GLU A 41 -10.55 -4.82 -6.99
N SER A 42 -10.71 -5.52 -8.12
CA SER A 42 -11.52 -5.03 -9.24
C SER A 42 -12.97 -4.75 -8.84
N THR A 43 -13.55 -5.58 -7.98
CA THR A 43 -14.92 -5.40 -7.49
C THR A 43 -15.02 -4.19 -6.57
N LEU A 44 -14.05 -4.00 -5.67
CA LEU A 44 -13.98 -2.88 -4.73
C LEU A 44 -13.81 -1.54 -5.47
N ILE A 45 -12.87 -1.48 -6.42
CA ILE A 45 -12.64 -0.32 -7.29
C ILE A 45 -13.92 0.03 -8.08
N LYS A 46 -14.54 -0.96 -8.73
CA LYS A 46 -15.79 -0.75 -9.48
C LYS A 46 -16.91 -0.25 -8.57
N SER A 47 -17.02 -0.78 -7.35
CA SER A 47 -18.03 -0.33 -6.40
C SER A 47 -17.87 1.15 -6.07
N ALA A 48 -16.64 1.60 -5.79
CA ALA A 48 -16.33 3.00 -5.54
C ALA A 48 -16.69 3.89 -6.75
N ARG A 49 -16.26 3.50 -7.95
CA ARG A 49 -16.53 4.26 -9.18
C ARG A 49 -18.01 4.30 -9.55
N ASN A 50 -18.73 3.18 -9.42
CA ASN A 50 -20.17 3.10 -9.64
C ASN A 50 -20.97 3.92 -8.62
N ALA A 51 -20.43 4.09 -7.41
CA ALA A 51 -20.99 4.99 -6.39
C ALA A 51 -20.71 6.47 -6.67
N GLY A 52 -20.00 6.80 -7.76
CA GLY A 52 -19.74 8.17 -8.21
C GLY A 52 -18.36 8.71 -7.82
N TYR A 53 -17.53 7.95 -7.11
CA TYR A 53 -16.25 8.46 -6.61
C TYR A 53 -15.31 8.92 -7.72
N LYS A 54 -14.81 10.17 -7.62
CA LYS A 54 -13.85 10.77 -8.57
C LYS A 54 -12.45 10.95 -7.99
N GLY A 55 -12.27 10.74 -6.68
CA GLY A 55 -10.99 10.91 -6.01
C GLY A 55 -10.01 9.75 -6.24
N SER A 56 -8.89 9.83 -5.53
CA SER A 56 -7.81 8.84 -5.56
C SER A 56 -8.20 7.57 -4.82
N ILE A 57 -7.81 6.43 -5.39
CA ILE A 57 -7.98 5.10 -4.79
C ILE A 57 -6.58 4.52 -4.58
N VAL A 58 -6.30 4.13 -3.34
CA VAL A 58 -5.19 3.29 -2.94
C VAL A 58 -5.62 1.84 -3.08
N VAL A 59 -4.76 1.04 -3.70
CA VAL A 59 -4.89 -0.42 -3.78
C VAL A 59 -3.63 -0.99 -3.15
N GLU A 60 -3.79 -1.70 -2.05
CA GLU A 60 -2.68 -2.37 -1.40
C GLU A 60 -2.30 -3.63 -2.17
N ASP A 61 -0.99 -3.91 -2.24
CA ASP A 61 -0.52 -5.07 -2.98
C ASP A 61 -0.91 -6.39 -2.30
N SER A 62 -0.86 -7.46 -3.06
CA SER A 62 -0.88 -8.82 -2.55
C SER A 62 0.26 -9.14 -1.59
N ASN A 63 0.24 -10.33 -1.00
CA ASN A 63 1.25 -10.81 -0.05
C ASN A 63 1.29 -9.96 1.23
N TRP A 64 0.12 -9.74 1.85
CA TRP A 64 -0.02 -8.94 3.06
C TRP A 64 0.39 -7.47 2.83
N GLY A 65 0.01 -6.89 1.69
CA GLY A 65 0.40 -5.53 1.31
C GLY A 65 1.82 -5.41 0.75
N GLY A 66 2.68 -6.41 0.93
CA GLY A 66 4.11 -6.28 0.64
C GLY A 66 4.53 -6.49 -0.83
N GLY A 67 3.66 -6.98 -1.71
CA GLY A 67 4.00 -7.16 -3.13
C GLY A 67 5.27 -7.98 -3.34
N LEU A 68 6.20 -7.51 -4.18
CA LEU A 68 7.51 -8.17 -4.36
C LEU A 68 8.41 -8.14 -3.13
N THR A 69 8.11 -7.35 -2.09
CA THR A 69 8.95 -7.29 -0.88
C THR A 69 8.59 -8.40 0.13
N ALA A 70 7.36 -8.91 0.09
CA ALA A 70 6.89 -10.01 0.91
C ALA A 70 6.67 -11.33 0.15
N GLY A 71 6.45 -11.28 -1.18
CA GLY A 71 6.19 -12.47 -2.00
C GLY A 71 7.01 -12.54 -3.29
N PRO A 72 6.80 -13.59 -4.10
CA PRO A 72 7.53 -13.82 -5.34
C PRO A 72 7.05 -12.96 -6.52
N GLU A 73 5.87 -12.35 -6.42
CA GLU A 73 5.26 -11.51 -7.45
C GLU A 73 4.36 -10.43 -6.82
N SER A 74 4.31 -9.25 -7.44
CA SER A 74 3.35 -8.19 -7.13
C SER A 74 2.04 -8.44 -7.87
N GLY A 75 0.93 -8.42 -7.14
CA GLY A 75 -0.41 -8.49 -7.70
C GLY A 75 -0.74 -7.22 -8.49
N LEU A 76 -0.34 -6.06 -7.98
CA LEU A 76 -0.53 -4.77 -8.65
C LEU A 76 0.11 -4.76 -10.03
N VAL A 77 1.34 -5.29 -10.14
CA VAL A 77 2.06 -5.38 -11.41
C VAL A 77 1.44 -6.46 -12.31
N LYS A 78 1.21 -7.67 -11.78
CA LYS A 78 0.70 -8.82 -12.54
C LYS A 78 -0.68 -8.57 -13.16
N TYR A 79 -1.56 -7.89 -12.44
CA TYR A 79 -2.95 -7.64 -12.83
C TYR A 79 -3.24 -6.18 -13.16
N ALA A 80 -2.20 -5.38 -13.47
CA ALA A 80 -2.31 -3.95 -13.69
C ALA A 80 -3.42 -3.57 -14.69
N ASP A 81 -3.50 -4.27 -15.82
CA ASP A 81 -4.48 -3.97 -16.86
C ASP A 81 -5.92 -4.26 -16.42
N GLN A 82 -6.14 -5.33 -15.64
CA GLN A 82 -7.44 -5.65 -15.05
C GLN A 82 -7.87 -4.57 -14.06
N LEU A 83 -6.96 -4.15 -13.17
CA LEU A 83 -7.24 -3.13 -12.16
C LEU A 83 -7.49 -1.75 -12.79
N LYS A 84 -6.73 -1.37 -13.82
CA LYS A 84 -6.98 -0.15 -14.60
C LYS A 84 -8.31 -0.19 -15.33
N ALA A 85 -8.67 -1.34 -15.91
CA ALA A 85 -9.96 -1.51 -16.55
C ALA A 85 -11.11 -1.37 -15.54
N ALA A 86 -10.93 -1.89 -14.32
CA ALA A 86 -11.87 -1.70 -13.22
C ALA A 86 -11.98 -0.24 -12.77
N ASN A 87 -10.86 0.50 -12.74
CA ASN A 87 -10.84 1.93 -12.40
C ASN A 87 -11.54 2.80 -13.46
N GLY A 88 -11.55 2.37 -14.72
CA GLY A 88 -12.23 3.07 -15.81
C GLY A 88 -11.46 4.30 -16.34
N LYS A 89 -11.81 4.72 -17.56
CA LYS A 89 -11.16 5.84 -18.25
C LYS A 89 -11.56 7.19 -17.65
N GLY A 90 -10.62 8.13 -17.64
CA GLY A 90 -10.84 9.51 -17.19
C GLY A 90 -10.82 9.72 -15.67
N ASN A 91 -10.62 8.65 -14.90
CA ASN A 91 -10.36 8.73 -13.46
C ASN A 91 -8.85 8.90 -13.19
N PRO A 92 -8.46 9.44 -12.02
CA PRO A 92 -7.06 9.45 -11.59
C PRO A 92 -6.46 8.04 -11.62
N GLY A 93 -5.15 7.96 -11.89
CA GLY A 93 -4.40 6.72 -11.78
C GLY A 93 -4.52 6.13 -10.37
N LEU A 94 -4.51 4.79 -10.28
CA LEU A 94 -4.50 4.11 -8.99
C LEU A 94 -3.17 4.38 -8.27
N ILE A 95 -3.25 4.47 -6.94
CA ILE A 95 -2.08 4.49 -6.07
C ILE A 95 -1.79 3.03 -5.69
N GLY A 96 -0.58 2.55 -5.95
CA GLY A 96 -0.15 1.21 -5.57
C GLY A 96 0.58 1.28 -4.23
N SER A 97 0.01 0.67 -3.19
CA SER A 97 0.53 0.75 -1.82
C SER A 97 1.28 -0.52 -1.43
N ILE A 98 2.44 -0.31 -0.80
CA ILE A 98 3.34 -1.35 -0.30
C ILE A 98 3.40 -1.27 1.22
N HIS A 99 3.25 -2.41 1.88
CA HIS A 99 3.57 -2.59 3.29
C HIS A 99 5.01 -3.11 3.40
N GLU A 100 5.95 -2.23 3.74
CA GLU A 100 7.36 -2.57 3.82
C GLU A 100 7.72 -3.05 5.23
N TYR A 101 7.84 -4.37 5.36
CA TYR A 101 8.31 -5.05 6.58
C TYR A 101 9.47 -6.04 6.32
N ALA A 102 10.04 -6.03 5.11
CA ALA A 102 11.10 -6.98 4.77
C ALA A 102 12.37 -6.67 5.55
N SER A 103 12.95 -7.69 6.19
CA SER A 103 14.18 -7.54 6.97
C SER A 103 15.39 -8.26 6.38
N GLY A 104 15.26 -8.83 5.18
CA GLY A 104 16.33 -9.52 4.48
C GLY A 104 17.42 -8.56 3.99
N ALA A 105 18.62 -9.08 3.73
CA ALA A 105 19.73 -8.28 3.18
C ALA A 105 19.42 -7.69 1.80
N ASP A 106 18.42 -8.24 1.10
CA ASP A 106 17.93 -7.83 -0.20
C ASP A 106 16.68 -6.92 -0.15
N ALA A 107 16.16 -6.59 1.04
CA ALA A 107 14.94 -5.79 1.21
C ALA A 107 14.98 -4.48 0.42
N SER A 108 16.07 -3.72 0.51
CA SER A 108 16.23 -2.46 -0.24
C SER A 108 16.19 -2.67 -1.75
N ALA A 109 16.79 -3.75 -2.26
CA ALA A 109 16.78 -4.05 -3.69
C ALA A 109 15.39 -4.48 -4.16
N ARG A 110 14.69 -5.29 -3.37
CA ARG A 110 13.31 -5.72 -3.65
C ARG A 110 12.36 -4.52 -3.68
N LEU A 111 12.44 -3.63 -2.69
CA LEU A 111 11.64 -2.40 -2.67
C LEU A 111 11.95 -1.49 -3.87
N GLY A 112 13.22 -1.29 -4.21
CA GLY A 112 13.60 -0.50 -5.38
C GLY A 112 13.06 -1.06 -6.69
N ASN A 113 13.06 -2.40 -6.83
CA ASN A 113 12.49 -3.08 -7.98
C ASN A 113 10.96 -2.95 -8.02
N GLU A 114 10.28 -3.07 -6.88
CA GLU A 114 8.84 -2.90 -6.75
C GLU A 114 8.40 -1.48 -7.14
N ILE A 115 9.05 -0.44 -6.60
CA ILE A 115 8.77 0.96 -6.94
C ILE A 115 8.85 1.17 -8.45
N LYS A 116 9.91 0.67 -9.09
CA LYS A 116 10.09 0.78 -10.54
C LYS A 116 9.02 0.01 -11.30
N ALA A 117 8.64 -1.17 -10.84
CA ALA A 117 7.61 -2.00 -11.48
C ALA A 117 6.24 -1.33 -11.40
N LEU A 118 5.86 -0.75 -10.25
CA LEU A 118 4.63 0.01 -10.07
C LEU A 118 4.58 1.23 -10.99
N GLN A 119 5.66 2.02 -11.07
CA GLN A 119 5.72 3.17 -11.97
C GLN A 119 5.58 2.77 -13.44
N ASN A 120 6.26 1.70 -13.87
CA ASN A 120 6.13 1.16 -15.22
C ASN A 120 4.71 0.64 -15.51
N ALA A 121 4.07 0.08 -14.49
CA ALA A 121 2.67 -0.33 -14.53
C ALA A 121 1.70 0.87 -14.41
N GLY A 122 2.17 2.11 -14.31
CA GLY A 122 1.34 3.32 -14.32
C GLY A 122 0.69 3.68 -12.99
N TYR A 123 1.20 3.14 -11.89
CA TYR A 123 0.79 3.51 -10.54
C TYR A 123 1.63 4.67 -10.00
N LYS A 124 1.02 5.50 -9.16
CA LYS A 124 1.76 6.29 -8.17
C LYS A 124 2.10 5.34 -7.01
N PRO A 125 3.38 5.08 -6.68
CA PRO A 125 3.71 4.24 -5.54
C PRO A 125 3.38 4.95 -4.22
N GLN A 126 3.09 4.17 -3.20
CA GLN A 126 2.93 4.59 -1.81
C GLN A 126 3.58 3.54 -0.90
N ILE A 127 4.19 3.98 0.20
CA ILE A 127 4.50 3.10 1.32
C ILE A 127 3.36 3.27 2.32
N GLY A 128 2.37 2.38 2.27
CA GLY A 128 1.15 2.45 3.10
C GLY A 128 1.41 2.05 4.54
N GLU A 129 2.42 1.20 4.73
CA GLU A 129 2.95 0.87 6.04
C GLU A 129 4.46 0.70 5.97
N VAL A 130 5.16 1.19 6.99
CA VAL A 130 6.55 0.82 7.26
C VAL A 130 6.81 0.82 8.75
N GLY A 131 7.39 -0.26 9.25
CA GLY A 131 7.76 -0.42 10.64
C GLY A 131 9.13 -1.05 10.81
N ASN A 132 9.86 -0.65 11.86
CA ASN A 132 10.97 -1.46 12.38
C ASN A 132 10.52 -2.36 13.54
N ALA A 133 9.22 -2.57 13.72
CA ALA A 133 8.66 -3.48 14.71
C ALA A 133 7.66 -4.41 14.04
N ASN A 134 7.79 -5.71 14.26
CA ASN A 134 6.76 -6.68 13.89
C ASN A 134 6.04 -7.18 15.15
N TRP A 135 4.70 -7.21 15.12
CA TRP A 135 3.92 -7.74 16.23
C TRP A 135 3.91 -9.27 16.20
N LEU A 136 4.34 -9.88 17.31
CA LEU A 136 4.38 -11.34 17.46
C LEU A 136 3.17 -11.90 18.23
N GLY A 137 2.21 -11.05 18.60
CA GLY A 137 1.05 -11.41 19.41
C GLY A 137 1.15 -10.94 20.87
N GLY A 138 0.01 -10.54 21.46
CA GLY A 138 -0.04 -10.04 22.83
C GLY A 138 0.79 -8.76 23.00
N ASP A 139 1.71 -8.77 23.96
CA ASP A 139 2.67 -7.70 24.25
C ASP A 139 4.06 -7.93 23.62
N LYS A 140 4.20 -8.89 22.70
CA LYS A 140 5.48 -9.28 22.09
C LYS A 140 5.68 -8.62 20.73
N PHE A 141 6.87 -8.09 20.53
CA PHE A 141 7.30 -7.46 19.29
C PHE A 141 8.75 -7.85 18.96
N GLU A 142 9.11 -7.83 17.68
CA GLU A 142 10.45 -8.07 17.17
C GLU A 142 10.96 -6.86 16.40
N GLU A 143 12.21 -6.46 16.64
CA GLU A 143 12.88 -5.38 15.92
C GLU A 143 13.25 -5.80 14.49
N ARG A 144 12.96 -4.92 13.51
CA ARG A 144 13.02 -5.17 12.07
C ARG A 144 13.57 -3.96 11.32
N ASP A 145 14.78 -3.51 11.67
CA ASP A 145 15.41 -2.33 11.07
C ASP A 145 15.58 -2.37 9.54
N GLY A 146 15.58 -3.56 8.95
CA GLY A 146 15.75 -3.75 7.50
C GLY A 146 14.70 -3.01 6.66
N ALA A 147 13.45 -2.96 7.10
CA ALA A 147 12.36 -2.30 6.38
C ALA A 147 12.53 -0.78 6.35
N THR A 148 12.83 -0.19 7.50
CA THR A 148 13.11 1.25 7.61
C THR A 148 14.37 1.62 6.82
N LYS A 149 15.40 0.77 6.82
CA LYS A 149 16.57 0.95 5.97
C LYS A 149 16.22 0.87 4.49
N ALA A 150 15.39 -0.09 4.06
CA ALA A 150 14.95 -0.23 2.69
C ALA A 150 14.25 1.04 2.17
N VAL A 151 13.34 1.61 2.97
CA VAL A 151 12.69 2.88 2.63
C VAL A 151 13.69 4.03 2.54
N ARG A 152 14.63 4.14 3.50
CA ARG A 152 15.68 5.19 3.47
C ARG A 152 16.59 5.07 2.25
N ASP A 153 17.03 3.86 1.91
CA ASP A 153 17.89 3.61 0.75
C ASP A 153 17.17 3.99 -0.57
N ASN A 154 15.84 3.87 -0.62
CA ASN A 154 15.02 4.17 -1.80
C ASN A 154 14.33 5.55 -1.75
N LEU A 155 14.65 6.40 -0.77
CA LEU A 155 13.96 7.67 -0.53
C LEU A 155 14.00 8.61 -1.74
N ALA A 156 15.11 8.63 -2.48
CA ALA A 156 15.25 9.44 -3.68
C ALA A 156 14.28 8.98 -4.79
N ALA A 157 14.13 7.67 -4.99
CA ALA A 157 13.20 7.11 -5.97
C ALA A 157 11.74 7.36 -5.54
N LEU A 158 11.42 7.18 -4.26
CA LEU A 158 10.11 7.49 -3.70
C LEU A 158 9.73 8.97 -3.88
N LYS A 159 10.65 9.89 -3.55
CA LYS A 159 10.47 11.33 -3.79
C LYS A 159 10.24 11.66 -5.26
N ALA A 160 11.06 11.08 -6.15
CA ALA A 160 10.93 11.31 -7.59
C ALA A 160 9.60 10.79 -8.15
N ALA A 161 9.07 9.71 -7.56
CA ALA A 161 7.76 9.16 -7.88
C ALA A 161 6.59 9.94 -7.25
N GLY A 162 6.88 10.91 -6.37
CA GLY A 162 5.89 11.62 -5.57
C GLY A 162 5.19 10.74 -4.54
N ALA A 163 5.83 9.67 -4.08
CA ALA A 163 5.23 8.68 -3.18
C ALA A 163 4.91 9.27 -1.80
N ASP A 164 3.76 8.87 -1.25
CA ASP A 164 3.43 9.12 0.14
C ASP A 164 4.05 8.01 1.01
N ILE A 165 4.52 8.35 2.21
CA ILE A 165 5.10 7.39 3.16
C ILE A 165 4.33 7.48 4.47
N LEU A 166 3.65 6.39 4.82
CA LEU A 166 2.79 6.23 5.98
C LEU A 166 3.46 5.28 6.97
N PRO A 167 4.23 5.81 7.93
CA PRO A 167 4.91 5.00 8.92
C PRO A 167 3.92 4.39 9.92
N TRP A 168 4.12 3.11 10.24
CA TRP A 168 3.25 2.36 11.12
C TRP A 168 3.37 2.84 12.58
N LYS A 169 2.28 2.68 13.32
CA LYS A 169 2.06 3.25 14.65
C LYS A 169 3.10 2.81 15.69
N ASP A 170 3.63 1.60 15.54
CA ASP A 170 4.51 0.95 16.50
C ASP A 170 5.94 0.83 15.93
N GLN A 171 6.92 1.43 16.61
CA GLN A 171 8.33 1.44 16.21
C GLN A 171 9.23 1.15 17.42
N PHE A 172 10.33 0.42 17.24
CA PHE A 172 11.37 0.29 18.24
C PHE A 172 12.27 1.53 18.24
N GLN A 173 12.45 2.13 19.42
CA GLN A 173 13.37 3.25 19.66
C GLN A 173 13.98 3.10 21.05
N ASP A 174 15.31 3.19 21.15
CA ASP A 174 16.08 3.06 22.40
C ASP A 174 15.76 1.76 23.17
N GLY A 175 15.61 0.65 22.45
CA GLY A 175 15.30 -0.67 23.02
C GLY A 175 13.87 -0.82 23.56
N LYS A 176 12.94 0.07 23.19
CA LYS A 176 11.53 0.03 23.61
C LYS A 176 10.60 0.24 22.43
N LEU A 177 9.43 -0.39 22.47
CA LEU A 177 8.34 -0.04 21.56
C LEU A 177 7.81 1.35 21.91
N ARG A 178 7.71 2.21 20.90
CA ARG A 178 7.10 3.53 20.98
C ARG A 178 5.92 3.57 20.02
N HIS A 179 4.82 4.11 20.49
CA HIS A 179 3.68 4.50 19.65
C HIS A 179 3.93 5.82 18.91
N HIS A 180 5.19 6.10 18.58
CA HIS A 180 5.63 7.31 17.90
C HIS A 180 6.52 6.96 16.72
N VAL A 181 6.26 7.70 15.66
CA VAL A 181 6.75 7.51 14.31
C VAL A 181 8.27 7.67 14.24
N GLY A 182 8.99 6.66 13.71
CA GLY A 182 10.45 6.66 13.53
C GLY A 182 10.94 7.46 12.31
N PHE A 183 10.01 8.04 11.55
CA PHE A 183 10.26 8.95 10.45
C PHE A 183 9.88 10.37 10.88
N SER A 184 10.77 11.33 10.60
CA SER A 184 10.56 12.73 10.93
C SER A 184 9.48 13.35 10.02
N LYS A 185 8.90 14.50 10.42
CA LYS A 185 7.98 15.25 9.54
C LYS A 185 8.61 15.60 8.18
N SER A 186 9.93 15.76 8.11
CA SER A 186 10.66 16.02 6.85
C SER A 186 10.77 14.81 5.92
N ASP A 187 10.45 13.61 6.41
CA ASP A 187 10.43 12.38 5.62
C ASP A 187 9.03 12.11 5.00
N GLN A 188 8.02 12.90 5.40
CA GLN A 188 6.66 12.88 4.87
C GLN A 188 6.55 13.97 3.80
N TYR A 189 6.06 13.65 2.60
CA TYR A 189 5.95 14.57 1.46
C TYR A 189 4.50 14.93 1.16
#